data_AF-A0A7C3G0P8-F1
#
_entry.id   AF-A0A7C3G0P8-F1
#
_cell.length_a   1.000
_cell.length_b   1.000
_cell.length_c   1.000
_cell.angle_alpha   90.00
_cell.angle_beta   90.00
_cell.angle_gamma   90.00
#
_symmetry.space_group_name_H-M   'P 1'
#
loop_
_entity.id
_entity.type
_entity.pdbx_description
1 polymer ?
#
loop_
_entity_poly.entity_id
_entity_poly.type
_entity_poly.pdbx_seq_one_letter_code
_entity_poly.pdbx_strand_id
1 'polypeptide(L)'
;MKALLSTVALVISAAVLGGCTNAGNDTIHTTPGGASVSGKRTEPVNYNGRMYRVTFRQKSGPGHYEVTVAAPGRKLGGTDGDRRIVEQIAASTVRHFNCRDGHRAHIVPGTQKHEKGRWIMQAKCGPV
;
A
#
# COMPACT_ATOMS: atom_id res chain seq x y z
N MET A 1 8.81 -59.05 43.13
CA MET A 1 8.50 -60.18 42.22
C MET A 1 7.87 -59.64 40.96
N LYS A 2 8.41 -60.08 39.81
CA LYS A 2 7.89 -60.03 38.42
C LYS A 2 7.72 -58.67 37.71
N ALA A 3 8.69 -58.43 36.85
CA ALA A 3 8.62 -57.62 35.63
C ALA A 3 8.00 -58.42 34.45
N LEU A 4 7.52 -57.72 33.43
CA LEU A 4 7.52 -58.03 31.97
C LEU A 4 6.73 -56.91 31.25
N LEU A 5 7.33 -55.88 30.62
CA LEU A 5 7.99 -55.79 29.29
C LEU A 5 7.10 -56.11 28.07
N SER A 6 6.75 -55.08 27.25
CA SER A 6 7.11 -54.94 25.81
C SER A 6 6.43 -53.70 25.18
N THR A 7 7.08 -52.54 25.02
CA THR A 7 7.76 -52.01 23.79
C THR A 7 7.02 -52.15 22.46
N VAL A 8 6.55 -51.03 21.89
CA VAL A 8 6.95 -50.54 20.55
C VAL A 8 6.93 -49.00 20.55
N ALA A 9 8.05 -48.43 20.09
CA ALA A 9 8.33 -47.02 19.92
C ALA A 9 7.84 -46.49 18.57
N LEU A 10 7.45 -45.22 18.51
CA LEU A 10 7.59 -44.42 17.29
C LEU A 10 8.11 -43.02 17.66
N VAL A 11 9.35 -42.77 17.23
CA VAL A 11 10.12 -41.53 17.31
C VAL A 11 9.77 -40.67 16.10
N ILE A 12 9.45 -39.37 16.27
CA ILE A 12 9.84 -38.32 15.31
C ILE A 12 10.18 -37.03 16.07
N SER A 13 11.32 -36.47 15.68
CA SER A 13 12.13 -35.47 16.35
C SER A 13 11.76 -34.01 16.06
N ALA A 14 12.03 -33.16 17.06
CA ALA A 14 12.67 -31.84 17.03
C ALA A 14 12.28 -30.76 15.99
N ALA A 15 11.94 -29.56 16.51
CA ALA A 15 12.54 -28.29 16.06
C ALA A 15 12.52 -27.25 17.19
N VAL A 16 13.71 -26.84 17.62
CA VAL A 16 14.00 -25.62 18.39
C VAL A 16 13.88 -24.42 17.44
N LEU A 17 13.50 -23.23 17.94
CA LEU A 17 13.83 -21.84 17.49
C LEU A 17 12.77 -20.93 18.13
N GLY A 18 13.05 -20.08 19.13
CA GLY A 18 13.92 -18.91 19.05
C GLY A 18 13.15 -17.72 18.44
N GLY A 19 12.69 -16.74 19.23
CA GLY A 19 12.06 -15.54 18.67
C GLY A 19 11.46 -14.51 19.65
N CYS A 20 12.32 -13.59 20.08
CA CYS A 20 12.13 -12.18 20.47
C CYS A 20 10.73 -11.59 20.79
N THR A 21 10.71 -10.89 21.93
CA THR A 21 9.79 -9.82 22.32
C THR A 21 9.76 -8.66 21.30
N ASN A 22 8.58 -8.14 20.97
CA ASN A 22 8.17 -6.73 21.20
C ASN A 22 7.05 -6.26 20.25
N ALA A 23 6.15 -5.49 20.89
CA ALA A 23 5.54 -4.26 20.41
C ALA A 23 4.52 -4.30 19.27
N GLY A 24 3.35 -3.73 19.59
CA GLY A 24 2.58 -2.92 18.65
C GLY A 24 1.50 -3.68 17.92
N ASN A 25 0.44 -4.08 18.64
CA ASN A 25 -0.87 -4.18 18.02
C ASN A 25 -1.42 -2.76 17.80
N ASP A 26 -0.77 -1.99 16.91
CA ASP A 26 -1.42 -0.85 16.28
C ASP A 26 -2.29 -1.45 15.17
N THR A 27 -3.50 -1.86 15.54
CA THR A 27 -4.63 -1.85 14.62
C THR A 27 -4.69 -0.44 14.04
N ILE A 28 -4.14 -0.27 12.83
CA ILE A 28 -4.28 0.96 12.06
C ILE A 28 -5.77 1.12 11.79
N HIS A 29 -6.44 1.85 12.67
CA HIS A 29 -7.78 2.34 12.47
C HIS A 29 -7.67 3.53 11.53
N THR A 30 -7.33 3.29 10.26
CA THR A 30 -7.66 4.25 9.21
C THR A 30 -9.17 4.18 9.07
N THR A 31 -9.87 5.03 9.85
CA THR A 31 -11.26 5.36 9.58
C THR A 31 -11.36 5.66 8.07
N PRO A 32 -12.12 4.88 7.29
CA PRO A 32 -12.30 5.16 5.86
C PRO A 32 -13.25 6.35 5.76
N GLY A 33 -12.73 7.54 6.04
CA GLY A 33 -13.39 8.78 5.72
C GLY A 33 -13.37 8.90 4.21
N GLY A 34 -14.48 8.56 3.55
CA GLY A 34 -14.67 8.75 2.13
C GLY A 34 -14.54 10.23 1.78
N ALA A 35 -13.30 10.68 1.58
CA ALA A 35 -13.02 12.03 1.17
C ALA A 35 -13.27 12.13 -0.32
N SER A 36 -14.45 12.62 -0.70
CA SER A 36 -14.60 13.28 -1.99
C SER A 36 -13.57 14.42 -1.99
N VAL A 37 -12.44 14.24 -2.70
CA VAL A 37 -11.35 15.22 -2.69
C VAL A 37 -11.76 16.43 -3.53
N SER A 38 -12.52 17.34 -2.92
CA SER A 38 -12.68 18.69 -3.43
C SER A 38 -11.35 19.42 -3.24
N GLY A 39 -10.51 19.46 -4.26
CA GLY A 39 -9.23 20.18 -4.25
C GLY A 39 -7.98 19.29 -4.12
N LYS A 40 -7.05 19.68 -3.23
CA LYS A 40 -5.74 19.02 -3.05
C LYS A 40 -5.67 18.35 -1.68
N ARG A 41 -5.42 17.04 -1.65
CA ARG A 41 -5.15 16.25 -0.44
C ARG A 41 -3.79 15.59 -0.55
N THR A 42 -3.06 15.51 0.56
CA THR A 42 -1.80 14.77 0.62
C THR A 42 -1.86 13.79 1.77
N GLU A 43 -1.59 12.53 1.49
CA GLU A 43 -1.63 11.43 2.45
C GLU A 43 -0.23 10.82 2.60
N PRO A 44 0.23 10.57 3.83
CA PRO A 44 1.42 9.77 4.06
C PRO A 44 1.08 8.28 3.84
N VAL A 45 1.94 7.56 3.13
CA VAL A 45 1.81 6.12 2.88
C VAL A 45 3.10 5.44 3.30
N ASN A 46 3.02 4.43 4.16
CA ASN A 46 4.16 3.57 4.48
C ASN A 46 4.16 2.38 3.51
N TYR A 47 5.26 2.19 2.79
CA TYR A 47 5.44 1.09 1.85
C TYR A 47 6.86 0.52 1.99
N ASN A 48 6.97 -0.79 2.25
CA ASN A 48 8.24 -1.48 2.50
C ASN A 48 9.13 -0.76 3.56
N GLY A 49 8.52 -0.32 4.66
CA GLY A 49 9.21 0.37 5.75
C GLY A 49 9.68 1.79 5.42
N ARG A 50 9.27 2.34 4.27
CA ARG A 50 9.62 3.69 3.83
C ARG A 50 8.36 4.55 3.73
N MET A 51 8.49 5.81 4.13
CA MET A 51 7.40 6.77 4.04
C MET A 51 7.38 7.45 2.66
N TYR A 52 6.21 7.51 2.07
CA TYR A 52 5.89 8.18 0.81
C TYR A 52 4.79 9.19 1.04
N ARG A 53 4.69 10.19 0.16
CA ARG A 53 3.62 11.19 0.14
C ARG A 53 2.87 11.04 -1.16
N VAL A 54 1.58 10.75 -1.05
CA VAL A 54 0.66 10.66 -2.19
C VAL A 54 -0.22 11.90 -2.17
N THR A 55 -0.12 12.73 -3.20
CA THR A 55 -0.95 13.92 -3.36
C THR A 55 -2.02 13.66 -4.40
N PHE A 56 -3.28 13.79 -4.01
CA PHE A 56 -4.43 13.83 -4.90
C PHE A 56 -4.78 15.28 -5.19
N ARG A 57 -4.91 15.64 -6.46
CA ARG A 57 -5.36 16.96 -6.89
C ARG A 57 -6.46 16.79 -7.92
N GLN A 58 -7.64 17.31 -7.63
CA GLN A 58 -8.73 17.33 -8.62
C GLN A 58 -8.31 18.15 -9.84
N LYS A 59 -8.46 17.56 -11.04
CA LYS A 59 -8.30 18.24 -12.34
C LYS A 59 -9.69 18.59 -12.89
N SER A 60 -9.74 19.49 -13.86
CA SER A 60 -10.98 20.04 -14.44
C SER A 60 -11.98 18.93 -14.81
N GLY A 61 -13.02 18.77 -14.00
CA GLY A 61 -14.08 17.78 -14.16
C GLY A 61 -14.30 16.91 -12.91
N PRO A 62 -15.56 16.52 -12.61
CA PRO A 62 -15.83 15.57 -11.54
C PRO A 62 -15.18 14.22 -11.86
N GLY A 63 -14.56 13.60 -10.86
CA GLY A 63 -14.01 12.25 -10.98
C GLY A 63 -12.65 12.15 -11.66
N HIS A 64 -11.98 13.26 -12.00
CA HIS A 64 -10.61 13.26 -12.56
C HIS A 64 -9.60 13.80 -11.54
N TYR A 65 -8.60 13.01 -11.20
CA TYR A 65 -7.59 13.38 -10.22
C TYR A 65 -6.18 13.19 -10.79
N GLU A 66 -5.34 14.20 -10.60
CA GLU A 66 -3.89 14.06 -10.70
C GLU A 66 -3.38 13.46 -9.40
N VAL A 67 -2.73 12.30 -9.49
CA VAL A 67 -2.11 11.61 -8.37
C VAL A 67 -0.61 11.78 -8.48
N THR A 68 0.03 12.23 -7.41
CA THR A 68 1.47 12.44 -7.38
C THR A 68 2.12 11.67 -6.25
N VAL A 69 3.15 10.86 -6.54
CA VAL A 69 3.91 10.13 -5.52
C VAL A 69 5.31 10.75 -5.36
N ALA A 70 5.70 11.02 -4.12
CA ALA A 70 7.02 11.51 -3.75
C ALA A 70 7.56 10.78 -2.53
N ALA A 71 8.87 10.60 -2.45
CA ALA A 71 9.55 10.07 -1.27
C ALA A 71 10.37 11.21 -0.60
N PRO A 72 10.21 11.46 0.70
CA PRO A 72 11.11 12.36 1.43
C PRO A 72 12.54 11.82 1.38
N GLY A 73 13.52 12.70 1.10
CA GLY A 73 14.94 12.36 1.11
C GLY A 73 15.44 11.49 -0.05
N ARG A 74 14.59 11.14 -1.03
CA ARG A 74 14.98 10.37 -2.22
C ARG A 74 14.20 10.84 -3.44
N LYS A 75 14.90 11.04 -4.56
CA LYS A 75 14.25 11.21 -5.86
C LYS A 75 13.72 9.84 -6.33
N LEU A 76 12.43 9.77 -6.64
CA LEU A 76 11.83 8.63 -7.34
C LEU A 76 11.95 8.87 -8.83
N GLY A 77 12.06 7.81 -9.64
CA GLY A 77 11.99 7.85 -11.12
C GLY A 77 13.33 7.78 -11.85
N GLY A 78 14.39 7.33 -11.18
CA GLY A 78 15.67 7.04 -11.83
C GLY A 78 15.76 5.61 -12.37
N THR A 79 14.81 4.73 -12.01
CA THR A 79 14.88 3.30 -12.32
C THR A 79 13.50 2.70 -12.61
N ASP A 80 13.47 1.55 -13.31
CA ASP A 80 12.26 0.74 -13.49
C ASP A 80 11.68 0.23 -12.16
N GLY A 81 12.55 0.00 -11.16
CA GLY A 81 12.13 -0.34 -9.81
C GLY A 81 11.31 0.78 -9.15
N ASP A 82 11.73 2.03 -9.32
CA ASP A 82 10.98 3.18 -8.81
C ASP A 82 9.59 3.29 -9.43
N ARG A 83 9.48 3.04 -10.75
CA ARG A 83 8.21 3.04 -11.47
C ARG A 83 7.24 2.02 -10.85
N ARG A 84 7.68 0.78 -10.66
CA ARG A 84 6.83 -0.28 -10.07
C ARG A 84 6.38 0.06 -8.65
N ILE A 85 7.29 0.57 -7.81
CA ILE A 85 6.96 0.99 -6.44
C ILE A 85 5.89 2.08 -6.45
N VAL A 86 6.06 3.08 -7.30
CA VAL A 86 5.10 4.18 -7.44
C VAL A 86 3.75 3.67 -7.90
N GLU A 87 3.71 2.82 -8.91
CA GLU A 87 2.46 2.26 -9.43
C GLU A 87 1.72 1.45 -8.36
N GLN A 88 2.46 0.66 -7.55
CA GLN A 88 1.88 -0.11 -6.45
C GLN A 88 1.31 0.79 -5.35
N ILE A 89 2.08 1.81 -4.92
CA ILE A 89 1.64 2.78 -3.92
C ILE A 89 0.40 3.53 -4.42
N ALA A 90 0.46 4.01 -5.65
CA ALA A 90 -0.62 4.74 -6.30
C ALA A 90 -1.90 3.91 -6.39
N ALA A 91 -1.80 2.69 -6.93
CA ALA A 91 -2.93 1.79 -7.08
C ALA A 91 -3.54 1.42 -5.73
N SER A 92 -2.70 1.17 -4.71
CA SER A 92 -3.17 0.90 -3.35
C SER A 92 -3.95 2.09 -2.78
N THR A 93 -3.37 3.30 -2.86
CA THR A 93 -3.98 4.51 -2.29
C THR A 93 -5.26 4.89 -3.03
N VAL A 94 -5.27 4.79 -4.36
CA VAL A 94 -6.43 5.10 -5.21
C VAL A 94 -7.59 4.11 -4.98
N ARG A 95 -7.32 2.85 -4.64
CA ARG A 95 -8.39 1.89 -4.31
C ARG A 95 -9.12 2.22 -3.02
N HIS A 96 -8.47 2.93 -2.10
CA HIS A 96 -9.09 3.43 -0.86
C HIS A 96 -9.80 4.78 -1.05
N PHE A 97 -9.70 5.37 -2.24
CA PHE A 97 -10.39 6.60 -2.58
C PHE A 97 -11.87 6.33 -2.88
N ASN A 98 -12.76 6.85 -2.02
CA ASN A 98 -14.19 6.78 -2.23
C ASN A 98 -14.65 7.96 -3.09
N CYS A 99 -15.14 7.65 -4.30
CA CYS A 99 -15.78 8.64 -5.15
C CYS A 99 -17.16 8.99 -4.62
N ARG A 100 -17.65 10.17 -4.97
CA ARG A 100 -18.98 10.67 -4.54
C ARG A 100 -20.12 9.75 -4.98
N ASP A 101 -19.95 9.05 -6.09
CA ASP A 101 -20.93 8.15 -6.68
C ASP A 101 -20.86 6.72 -6.12
N GLY A 102 -20.13 6.51 -5.01
CA GLY A 102 -19.94 5.18 -4.38
C GLY A 102 -19.00 4.24 -5.14
N HIS A 103 -18.53 4.64 -6.33
CA HIS A 103 -17.52 3.92 -7.09
C HIS A 103 -16.11 4.10 -6.49
N ARG A 104 -15.25 3.15 -6.78
CA ARG A 104 -13.81 3.26 -6.47
C ARG A 104 -13.12 4.05 -7.55
N ALA A 105 -12.09 4.80 -7.18
CA ALA A 105 -11.18 5.36 -8.18
C ALA A 105 -10.24 4.27 -8.70
N HIS A 106 -9.77 4.45 -9.94
CA HIS A 106 -8.74 3.63 -10.55
C HIS A 106 -7.74 4.50 -11.31
N ILE A 107 -6.50 4.04 -11.42
CA ILE A 107 -5.47 4.72 -12.23
C ILE A 107 -5.83 4.52 -13.71
N VAL A 108 -5.79 5.61 -14.48
CA VAL A 108 -5.95 5.58 -15.94
C VAL A 108 -4.66 5.06 -16.56
N PRO A 109 -4.69 3.92 -17.29
CA PRO A 109 -3.49 3.35 -17.92
C PRO A 109 -2.83 4.33 -18.89
N GLY A 110 -1.50 4.31 -18.97
CA GLY A 110 -0.72 5.13 -19.91
C GLY A 110 -0.58 6.62 -19.51
N THR A 111 -1.14 7.04 -18.37
CA THR A 111 -1.05 8.42 -17.89
C THR A 111 0.13 8.68 -16.96
N GLN A 112 0.90 7.63 -16.62
CA GLN A 112 2.05 7.71 -15.74
C GLN A 112 3.18 8.50 -16.41
N LYS A 113 3.57 9.60 -15.79
CA LYS A 113 4.66 10.46 -16.23
C LYS A 113 5.57 10.77 -15.06
N HIS A 114 6.87 10.79 -15.31
CA HIS A 114 7.85 11.24 -14.34
C HIS A 114 8.28 12.66 -14.66
N GLU A 115 8.07 13.59 -13.74
CA GLU A 115 8.44 15.00 -13.91
C GLU A 115 8.97 15.57 -12.59
N LYS A 116 10.09 16.31 -12.64
CA LYS A 116 10.65 17.04 -11.49
C LYS A 116 10.83 16.17 -10.23
N GLY A 117 11.24 14.92 -10.40
CA GLY A 117 11.46 13.97 -9.30
C GLY A 117 10.19 13.42 -8.66
N ARG A 118 9.03 13.58 -9.32
CA ARG A 118 7.72 13.12 -8.86
C ARG A 118 7.06 12.32 -9.97
N TRP A 119 6.32 11.29 -9.57
CA TRP A 119 5.50 10.55 -10.51
C TRP A 119 4.10 11.11 -10.51
N ILE A 120 3.60 11.46 -11.69
CA ILE A 120 2.30 12.07 -11.95
C ILE A 120 1.47 11.04 -12.73
N MET A 121 0.23 10.84 -12.30
CA MET A 121 -0.70 9.88 -12.92
C MET A 121 -2.10 10.48 -12.92
N GLN A 122 -2.99 9.97 -13.75
CA GLN A 122 -4.41 10.31 -13.66
C GLN A 122 -5.18 9.16 -13.00
N ALA A 123 -6.13 9.51 -12.15
CA ALA A 123 -7.12 8.58 -11.61
C ALA A 123 -8.53 9.03 -12.04
N LYS A 124 -9.38 8.06 -12.35
CA LYS A 124 -10.77 8.27 -12.71
C LYS A 124 -11.70 7.54 -11.74
N CYS A 125 -12.81 8.17 -11.39
CA CYS A 125 -13.94 7.53 -10.73
C CYS A 125 -14.83 6.82 -11.74
N GLY A 126 -15.13 5.54 -11.52
CA GLY A 126 -16.02 4.78 -12.38
C GLY A 126 -15.88 3.26 -12.17
N PRO A 127 -16.71 2.45 -12.85
CA PRO A 127 -16.51 1.01 -12.90
C PRO A 127 -15.10 0.70 -13.44
N VAL A 128 -14.44 -0.27 -12.81
CA VAL A 128 -13.15 -0.81 -13.25
C VAL A 128 -13.32 -1.80 -14.38
#